data_AF-Q5WUP1-F1
#
_entry.id   AF-Q5WUP1-F1
#
_cell.length_a   1.000
_cell.length_b   1.000
_cell.length_c   1.000
_cell.angle_alpha   90.00
_cell.angle_beta   90.00
_cell.angle_gamma   90.00
#
_symmetry.space_group_name_H-M   'P 1'
#
loop_
_entity.id
_entity.type
_entity.pdbx_description
1 polymer ?
#
loop_
_entity_poly.entity_id
_entity_poly.type
_entity_poly.pdbx_seq_one_letter_code
_entity_poly.pdbx_strand_id
1 'polypeptide(L)'
;MAKFWSQRVTNTSNVLDLEKGVFTWNDPRKIAASLLNSALNSNRRKGTPYQSAMSMLNFYINRAGSKLAAGQKEILMEVKKELRLLAKDKTRYH
;
A
#
# COMPACT_ATOMS: atom_id res chain seq x y z
N MET A 1 -15.11 -3.08 -14.37
CA MET A 1 -14.36 -4.30 -13.96
C MET A 1 -12.91 -3.95 -13.60
N ALA A 2 -12.51 -4.12 -12.33
CA ALA A 2 -11.14 -3.89 -11.86
C ALA A 2 -10.19 -5.05 -12.22
N LYS A 3 -9.76 -5.12 -13.49
CA LYS A 3 -9.05 -6.29 -14.06
C LYS A 3 -7.66 -6.01 -14.66
N PHE A 4 -7.03 -4.85 -14.37
CA PHE A 4 -5.77 -4.47 -15.03
C PHE A 4 -4.63 -4.01 -14.11
N TRP A 5 -4.64 -4.38 -12.82
CA TRP A 5 -3.55 -3.97 -11.94
C TRP A 5 -2.45 -5.03 -11.73
N SER A 6 -2.69 -6.29 -12.10
CA SER A 6 -1.77 -7.39 -11.80
C SER A 6 -0.54 -7.47 -12.73
N GLN A 7 -0.59 -6.91 -13.94
CA GLN A 7 0.38 -7.26 -15.00
C GLN A 7 1.69 -6.45 -15.03
N ARG A 8 1.86 -5.43 -14.17
CA ARG A 8 3.08 -4.58 -14.18
C ARG A 8 3.75 -4.42 -12.81
N VAL A 9 3.45 -5.30 -11.85
CA VAL A 9 4.18 -5.38 -10.57
C VAL A 9 5.45 -6.26 -10.73
N THR A 10 5.78 -6.65 -11.95
CA THR A 10 6.96 -7.47 -12.27
C THR A 10 8.29 -6.73 -12.15
N ASN A 11 8.30 -5.38 -12.15
CA ASN A 11 9.53 -4.59 -12.02
C ASN A 11 9.81 -4.04 -10.60
N THR A 12 8.85 -4.17 -9.68
CA THR A 12 9.05 -3.96 -8.25
C THR A 12 8.84 -5.30 -7.57
N SER A 13 9.92 -6.01 -7.25
CA SER A 13 9.95 -7.40 -6.74
C SER A 13 9.26 -7.65 -5.37
N ASN A 14 8.17 -6.95 -5.04
CA ASN A 14 7.37 -7.07 -3.83
C ASN A 14 5.89 -7.16 -4.21
N VAL A 15 5.48 -8.25 -4.88
CA VAL A 15 4.05 -8.52 -5.10
C VAL A 15 3.44 -8.82 -3.72
N LEU A 16 2.66 -7.87 -3.23
CA LEU A 16 1.82 -8.07 -2.06
C LEU A 16 0.48 -8.63 -2.55
N ASP A 17 -0.09 -9.59 -1.82
CA ASP A 17 -1.48 -9.99 -2.04
C ASP A 17 -2.38 -8.91 -1.45
N LEU A 18 -2.76 -7.97 -2.31
CA LEU A 18 -3.56 -6.81 -1.93
C LEU A 18 -5.04 -7.14 -2.01
N GLU A 19 -5.78 -6.66 -1.01
CA GLU A 19 -7.23 -6.72 -1.05
C GLU A 19 -7.79 -5.90 -2.22
N LYS A 20 -8.80 -6.45 -2.88
CA LYS A 20 -9.38 -5.87 -4.08
C LYS A 20 -9.99 -4.50 -3.76
N GLY A 21 -9.49 -3.47 -4.43
CA GLY A 21 -9.97 -2.10 -4.23
C GLY A 21 -9.46 -1.43 -2.94
N VAL A 22 -8.42 -1.97 -2.30
CA VAL A 22 -7.86 -1.38 -1.07
C VAL A 22 -7.54 0.12 -1.22
N PHE A 23 -7.07 0.56 -2.40
CA PHE A 23 -6.77 1.97 -2.64
C PHE A 23 -7.98 2.87 -2.94
N THR A 24 -9.19 2.31 -3.00
CA THR A 24 -10.43 3.07 -3.25
C THR A 24 -11.26 3.25 -1.98
N TRP A 25 -10.73 2.87 -0.82
CA TRP A 25 -11.39 3.12 0.45
C TRP A 25 -11.23 4.57 0.90
N ASN A 26 -12.12 5.00 1.79
CA ASN A 26 -12.13 6.36 2.34
C ASN A 26 -11.44 6.46 3.70
N ASP A 27 -11.06 5.33 4.31
CA ASP A 27 -10.39 5.28 5.61
C ASP A 27 -8.88 5.06 5.42
N PRO A 28 -8.03 6.07 5.65
CA PRO A 28 -6.59 5.97 5.43
C PRO A 28 -5.92 4.93 6.35
N ARG A 29 -6.40 4.78 7.59
CA ARG A 29 -5.85 3.81 8.55
C ARG A 29 -6.16 2.39 8.10
N LYS A 30 -7.38 2.14 7.61
CA LYS A 30 -7.77 0.83 7.08
C LYS A 30 -6.91 0.42 5.89
N ILE A 31 -6.64 1.35 4.97
CA ILE A 31 -5.73 1.12 3.83
C ILE A 31 -4.32 0.81 4.32
N ALA A 32 -3.79 1.62 5.25
CA ALA A 32 -2.45 1.43 5.79
C ALA A 32 -2.28 0.07 6.49
N ALA A 33 -3.26 -0.32 7.31
CA ALA A 33 -3.28 -1.61 7.99
C ALA A 33 -3.31 -2.78 7.00
N SER A 34 -4.16 -2.71 5.97
CA SER A 34 -4.25 -3.74 4.94
C SER A 34 -2.94 -3.88 4.15
N LEU A 35 -2.32 -2.77 3.76
CA LEU A 35 -1.02 -2.76 3.08
C LEU A 35 0.09 -3.35 3.94
N LEU A 36 0.16 -2.95 5.22
CA LEU A 36 1.16 -3.47 6.14
C LEU A 36 0.96 -4.97 6.42
N ASN A 37 -0.28 -5.41 6.58
CA ASN A 37 -0.61 -6.83 6.77
C ASN A 37 -0.22 -7.66 5.55
N SER A 38 -0.52 -7.16 4.35
CA SER A 38 -0.12 -7.80 3.08
C SER A 38 1.41 -7.90 2.96
N ALA A 39 2.13 -6.87 3.41
CA ALA A 39 3.59 -6.86 3.45
C ALA A 39 4.20 -7.80 4.51
N LEU A 40 3.52 -7.98 5.65
CA LEU A 40 3.92 -8.92 6.68
C LEU A 40 3.78 -10.38 6.21
N ASN A 41 2.68 -10.68 5.52
CA ASN A 41 2.36 -12.03 5.04
C ASN A 41 3.09 -12.39 3.73
N SER A 42 3.71 -11.42 3.05
CA SER A 42 4.44 -11.68 1.80
C SER A 42 5.82 -12.28 2.09
N ASN A 43 5.99 -13.57 1.76
CA ASN A 43 7.26 -14.29 1.79
C ASN A 43 8.24 -13.86 0.69
N ARG A 44 7.79 -13.02 -0.28
CA ARG A 44 8.58 -12.59 -1.44
C ARG A 44 9.22 -11.21 -1.25
N ARG A 45 9.11 -10.60 -0.06
CA ARG A 45 9.62 -9.24 0.18
C ARG A 45 11.15 -9.20 0.22
N LYS A 46 11.76 -8.21 -0.41
CA LYS A 46 13.21 -7.93 -0.35
C LYS A 46 13.62 -6.92 0.74
N GLY A 47 12.69 -6.51 1.60
CA GLY A 47 12.93 -5.48 2.62
C GLY A 47 11.95 -5.56 3.78
N THR A 48 11.89 -4.51 4.60
CA THR A 48 10.97 -4.48 5.74
C THR A 48 9.51 -4.42 5.28
N PRO A 49 8.55 -4.88 6.11
CA PRO A 49 7.13 -4.76 5.80
C PRO A 49 6.70 -3.32 5.51
N TYR A 50 7.23 -2.36 6.27
CA TYR A 50 6.99 -0.93 6.05
C TYR A 50 7.50 -0.45 4.69
N GLN A 51 8.74 -0.77 4.33
CA GLN A 51 9.30 -0.39 3.02
C GLN A 51 8.47 -0.97 1.88
N SER A 52 8.06 -2.24 2.00
CA SER A 52 7.25 -2.92 0.99
C SER A 52 5.87 -2.27 0.83
N ALA A 53 5.19 -1.97 1.94
CA ALA A 53 3.89 -1.28 1.94
C ALA A 53 4.00 0.14 1.36
N MET A 54 5.03 0.90 1.76
CA MET A 54 5.27 2.26 1.29
C MET A 54 5.60 2.31 -0.21
N SER A 55 6.42 1.39 -0.70
CA SER A 55 6.71 1.25 -2.14
C SER A 55 5.44 0.94 -2.93
N MET A 56 4.56 0.07 -2.42
CA MET A 56 3.30 -0.26 -3.07
C MET A 56 2.36 0.94 -3.16
N LEU A 57 2.25 1.71 -2.07
CA LEU A 57 1.45 2.94 -2.04
C LEU A 57 1.96 3.98 -3.03
N ASN A 58 3.28 4.26 -3.03
CA ASN A 58 3.88 5.20 -3.96
C ASN A 58 3.72 4.73 -5.42
N PHE A 59 3.86 3.44 -5.67
CA PHE A 59 3.61 2.87 -7.00
C PHE A 59 2.17 3.10 -7.47
N TYR A 60 1.18 2.87 -6.59
CA TYR A 60 -0.22 3.13 -6.93
C TYR A 60 -0.45 4.61 -7.26
N ILE A 61 0.01 5.53 -6.41
CA ILE A 61 -0.12 6.98 -6.63
C ILE A 61 0.51 7.39 -7.97
N ASN A 62 1.74 6.93 -8.23
CA ASN A 62 2.46 7.25 -9.46
C ASN A 62 1.77 6.68 -10.70
N ARG A 63 1.18 5.49 -10.60
CA ARG A 63 0.47 4.83 -11.70
C ARG A 63 -0.91 5.44 -11.95
N ALA A 64 -1.62 5.83 -10.89
CA ALA A 64 -2.93 6.47 -11.00
C ALA A 64 -2.78 7.87 -11.62
N GLY A 65 -1.71 8.60 -11.26
CA GLY A 65 -1.35 9.88 -11.87
C GLY A 65 -2.53 10.85 -11.90
N SER A 66 -2.80 11.42 -13.08
CA SER A 66 -3.90 12.37 -13.30
C SER A 66 -5.31 11.76 -13.22
N LYS A 67 -5.46 10.43 -13.19
CA LYS A 67 -6.76 9.76 -13.07
C LYS A 67 -7.25 9.65 -11.62
N LEU A 68 -6.43 10.06 -10.66
CA LEU A 68 -6.77 10.04 -9.24
C LEU A 68 -7.55 11.30 -8.88
N ALA A 69 -8.77 11.13 -8.34
CA ALA A 69 -9.54 12.25 -7.81
C ALA A 69 -8.76 12.96 -6.70
N ALA A 70 -8.88 14.29 -6.60
CA ALA A 70 -8.14 15.10 -5.63
C ALA A 70 -8.35 14.61 -4.19
N GLY A 71 -9.59 14.32 -3.79
CA GLY A 71 -9.89 13.76 -2.47
C GLY A 71 -9.25 12.39 -2.22
N GLN A 72 -9.17 11.53 -3.25
CA GLN A 72 -8.48 10.24 -3.11
C GLN A 72 -6.97 10.43 -2.95
N LYS A 73 -6.39 11.43 -3.61
CA LYS A 73 -4.97 11.77 -3.43
C LYS A 73 -4.68 12.21 -2.00
N GLU A 74 -5.55 13.01 -1.40
CA GLU A 74 -5.43 13.43 0.00
C GLU A 74 -5.48 12.23 0.95
N ILE A 75 -6.48 11.35 0.79
CA ILE A 75 -6.57 10.10 1.56
C ILE A 75 -5.28 9.29 1.43
N LEU A 76 -4.77 9.07 0.22
CA LEU A 76 -3.52 8.30 0.02
C LEU A 76 -2.28 8.98 0.60
N MET A 77 -2.27 10.31 0.73
CA MET A 77 -1.21 11.00 1.47
C MET A 77 -1.33 10.77 2.98
N GLU A 78 -2.54 10.72 3.54
CA GLU A 78 -2.76 10.34 4.93
C GLU A 78 -2.38 8.88 5.21
N VAL A 79 -2.62 7.97 4.27
CA VAL A 79 -2.17 6.57 4.36
C VAL A 79 -0.65 6.50 4.61
N LYS A 80 0.16 7.40 4.03
CA LYS A 80 1.62 7.43 4.29
C LYS A 80 1.93 7.71 5.77
N LYS A 81 1.16 8.59 6.40
CA LYS A 81 1.32 8.94 7.82
C LYS A 81 0.89 7.75 8.69
N GLU A 82 -0.28 7.18 8.42
CA GLU A 82 -0.79 6.02 9.15
C GLU A 82 0.14 4.81 9.02
N LEU A 83 0.70 4.54 7.83
CA LEU A 83 1.70 3.48 7.64
C LEU A 83 2.93 3.65 8.53
N ARG A 84 3.41 4.88 8.72
CA ARG A 84 4.55 5.17 9.59
C ARG A 84 4.20 4.93 11.06
N LEU A 85 2.99 5.28 11.49
CA LEU A 85 2.52 5.06 12.85
C LEU A 85 2.36 3.56 13.14
N LEU A 86 1.62 2.84 12.28
CA LEU A 86 1.37 1.41 12.41
C LEU A 86 2.65 0.58 12.34
N ALA A 87 3.59 0.97 11.47
CA ALA A 87 4.89 0.31 11.41
C ALA A 87 5.65 0.45 12.73
N LYS A 88 5.73 1.66 13.30
CA LYS A 88 6.41 1.88 14.59
C LYS A 88 5.77 1.11 15.74
N ASP A 89 4.45 1.01 15.74
CA ASP A 89 3.69 0.28 16.76
C ASP A 89 3.94 -1.23 16.67
N LYS A 90 3.92 -1.80 15.46
CA LYS A 90 4.20 -3.23 15.26
C LYS A 90 5.65 -3.63 15.50
N THR A 91 6.63 -2.73 15.31
CA THR A 91 8.05 -3.04 15.63
C THR A 91 8.30 -3.09 17.15
N ARG A 92 7.39 -2.57 17.99
CA ARG A 92 7.53 -2.60 19.46
C ARG A 92 7.18 -3.95 20.10
N TYR A 93 6.70 -4.92 19.32
CA TYR A 93 6.28 -6.24 19.79
C TYR A 93 7.05 -7.41 19.14
N HIS A 94 8.26 -7.16 18.64
CA HIS A 94 9.17 -8.20 18.13
C HIS A 94 10.44 -8.27 18.95
#